data_AF-A0A955B6D3-F1
#
_entry.id   AF-A0A955B6D3-F1
#
_cell.length_a   1.000
_cell.length_b   1.000
_cell.length_c   1.000
_cell.angle_alpha   90.00
_cell.angle_beta   90.00
_cell.angle_gamma   90.00
#
_symmetry.space_group_name_H-M   'P 1'
#
loop_
_entity.id
_entity.type
_entity.pdbx_description
1 polymer ?
#
loop_
_entity_poly.entity_id
_entity_poly.type
_entity_poly.pdbx_seq_one_letter_code
_entity_poly.pdbx_strand_id
1 'polypeptide(L)'
;MALFSGKTIKSGTIVRMLADVVLLQIAMISGLALRFIYSVVFELNLPGARTYQKQFELYQEWYLWSSVPLTATCLIMFTAVGFYSRGRYYQNRYKVLVVVQAITAAYIVYGFGMLFFGSDLQFSKIALALAWALSIALLAGARVWTAIWRRTDHAALSPGDSNSVLVIGGGGYIGSALIPKLLDAGMTVRVLDMLLFGEEPLAEVIGHERLEIIKGDFRRPDKVVEAMRGVGSVIHLGAIVGDPACALDETLTIDVNLMATLSIAGLAKSHGVKRFVFASTCSVYGAVDEILDERSEVLPVSLYGHTKLASEKMLTDMTSSDFKPTILRFGTIYGLSGRTRFDLVVNLLTAKAKIDGIITIQDGDQWRPFVHVEDAAEAVSTVLQAPVEVVGGEIFNVGSNEQNTTIRGVGELIHQLVPTAELTESETGNDRRNYRVDFSKIRNLVDFRPKWTLETGIKQVLEAIASGKVKNYKDAQYSNVAFLTREGTDSLANDRWARELIENLQTVQAKSGDDPQHSLPVAE
;
A
#
# COMPACT_ATOMS: atom_id res chain seq x y z
N MET A 1 -30.37 22.18 -13.18
CA MET A 1 -30.10 22.40 -11.74
C MET A 1 -29.88 21.04 -11.04
N ALA A 2 -28.90 20.25 -11.52
CA ALA A 2 -28.61 18.89 -11.04
C ALA A 2 -27.11 18.53 -11.22
N LEU A 3 -26.20 19.49 -10.99
CA LEU A 3 -24.74 19.30 -11.17
C LEU A 3 -23.89 19.61 -9.93
N PHE A 4 -24.53 19.95 -8.80
CA PHE A 4 -23.84 20.19 -7.53
C PHE A 4 -24.36 19.22 -6.46
N SER A 5 -24.02 17.93 -6.61
CA SER A 5 -24.07 16.99 -5.47
C SER A 5 -22.82 17.21 -4.63
N GLY A 6 -23.02 17.57 -3.36
CA GLY A 6 -21.98 18.00 -2.43
C GLY A 6 -20.94 16.93 -2.15
N LYS A 7 -19.78 17.04 -2.81
CA LYS A 7 -18.53 16.43 -2.36
C LYS A 7 -17.72 17.49 -1.64
N THR A 8 -17.40 17.24 -0.37
CA THR A 8 -16.47 18.06 0.40
C THR A 8 -15.12 18.12 -0.31
N ILE A 9 -14.73 19.32 -0.75
CA ILE A 9 -13.46 19.54 -1.45
C ILE A 9 -12.32 19.33 -0.44
N LYS A 10 -11.49 18.29 -0.64
CA LYS A 10 -10.34 18.01 0.23
C LYS A 10 -9.40 19.22 0.26
N SER A 11 -8.83 19.54 1.42
CA SER A 11 -7.94 20.70 1.63
C SER A 11 -6.81 20.81 0.58
N GLY A 12 -6.19 19.70 0.19
CA GLY A 12 -5.15 19.68 -0.85
C GLY A 12 -5.64 20.01 -2.27
N THR A 13 -6.93 19.85 -2.57
CA THR A 13 -7.53 20.27 -3.85
C THR A 13 -7.73 21.78 -3.88
N ILE A 14 -8.12 22.38 -2.76
CA ILE A 14 -8.30 23.84 -2.61
C ILE A 14 -6.97 24.56 -2.87
N VAL A 15 -5.88 24.08 -2.27
CA VAL A 15 -4.54 24.65 -2.47
C VAL A 15 -4.13 24.62 -3.94
N ARG A 16 -4.42 23.54 -4.67
CA ARG A 16 -4.12 23.43 -6.10
C ARG A 16 -4.96 24.38 -6.95
N MET A 17 -6.25 24.47 -6.66
CA MET A 17 -7.14 25.42 -7.33
C MET A 17 -6.65 26.86 -7.15
N LEU A 18 -6.24 27.24 -5.93
CA LEU A 18 -5.67 28.56 -5.66
C LEU A 18 -4.38 28.82 -6.44
N ALA A 19 -3.47 27.84 -6.49
CA ALA A 19 -2.25 27.97 -7.28
C ALA A 19 -2.54 28.13 -8.79
N ASP A 20 -3.46 27.35 -9.33
CA ASP A 20 -3.86 27.44 -10.74
C ASP A 20 -4.54 28.79 -11.04
N VAL A 21 -5.34 29.35 -10.11
CA VAL A 21 -5.89 30.72 -10.22
C VAL A 21 -4.77 31.76 -10.30
N VAL A 22 -3.76 31.69 -9.44
CA VAL A 22 -2.63 32.63 -9.46
C VAL A 22 -1.90 32.57 -10.80
N LEU A 23 -1.63 31.37 -11.32
CA LEU A 23 -0.97 31.19 -12.62
C LEU A 23 -1.78 31.77 -13.78
N LEU A 24 -3.10 31.59 -13.78
CA LEU A 24 -4.00 32.17 -14.79
C LEU A 24 -3.97 33.70 -14.75
N GLN A 25 -3.98 34.31 -13.56
CA GLN A 25 -3.89 35.77 -13.45
C GLN A 25 -2.55 36.32 -13.94
N ILE A 26 -1.44 35.64 -13.62
CA ILE A 26 -0.12 35.99 -14.13
C ILE A 26 -0.10 35.93 -15.66
N ALA A 27 -0.68 34.89 -16.27
CA ALA A 27 -0.79 34.76 -17.73
C ALA A 27 -1.60 35.89 -18.36
N MET A 28 -2.74 36.26 -17.76
CA MET A 28 -3.61 37.33 -18.25
C MET A 28 -2.93 38.70 -18.18
N ILE A 29 -2.35 39.05 -17.02
CA ILE A 29 -1.63 40.31 -16.83
C ILE A 29 -0.47 40.41 -17.81
N SER A 30 0.29 39.32 -17.97
CA SER A 30 1.43 39.26 -18.90
C SER A 30 0.98 39.42 -20.36
N GLY A 31 -0.11 38.76 -20.77
CA GLY A 31 -0.66 38.91 -22.12
C GLY A 31 -1.13 40.33 -22.42
N LEU A 32 -1.77 40.99 -21.46
CA LEU A 32 -2.17 42.40 -21.56
C LEU A 32 -0.97 43.34 -21.59
N ALA A 33 0.02 43.13 -20.71
CA ALA A 33 1.24 43.93 -20.65
C ALA A 33 2.02 43.85 -21.97
N LEU A 34 2.19 42.66 -22.53
CA LEU A 34 2.85 42.47 -23.83
C LEU A 34 2.10 43.20 -24.95
N ARG A 35 0.77 43.13 -24.96
CA ARG A 35 -0.05 43.82 -25.96
C ARG A 35 -0.03 45.34 -25.79
N PHE A 36 0.04 45.83 -24.55
CA PHE A 36 0.22 47.25 -24.23
C PHE A 36 1.60 47.74 -24.66
N ILE A 37 2.69 47.00 -24.37
CA ILE A 37 4.03 47.35 -24.84
C ILE A 37 4.06 47.41 -26.37
N TYR A 38 3.40 46.46 -27.04
CA TYR A 38 3.29 46.49 -28.49
C TYR A 38 2.54 47.73 -29.01
N SER A 39 1.40 48.11 -28.41
CA SER A 39 0.71 49.35 -28.81
C SER A 39 1.58 50.57 -28.56
N VAL A 40 2.30 50.56 -27.44
CA VAL A 40 3.26 51.60 -27.07
C VAL A 40 4.32 51.83 -28.13
N VAL A 41 5.00 50.76 -28.52
CA VAL A 41 6.17 50.83 -29.39
C VAL A 41 5.79 51.08 -30.85
N PHE A 42 4.70 50.46 -31.32
CA PHE A 42 4.41 50.39 -32.75
C PHE A 42 3.17 51.19 -33.19
N GLU A 43 2.22 51.44 -32.30
CA GLU A 43 0.91 52.02 -32.69
C GLU A 43 0.74 53.48 -32.26
N LEU A 44 1.57 54.02 -31.34
CA LEU A 44 1.41 55.40 -30.85
C LEU A 44 1.78 56.50 -31.84
N ASN A 45 2.59 56.20 -32.86
CA ASN A 45 2.94 57.18 -33.89
C ASN A 45 1.92 57.24 -35.04
N LEU A 46 0.82 56.48 -34.95
CA LEU A 46 -0.22 56.47 -35.98
C LEU A 46 -1.23 57.61 -35.77
N PRO A 47 -1.78 58.19 -36.85
CA PRO A 47 -2.83 59.20 -36.75
C PRO A 47 -4.04 58.67 -35.97
N GLY A 48 -4.47 59.37 -34.91
CA GLY A 48 -5.60 58.97 -34.07
C GLY A 48 -5.26 58.06 -32.88
N ALA A 49 -3.97 57.85 -32.58
CA ALA A 49 -3.56 57.07 -31.41
C ALA A 49 -4.00 57.70 -30.08
N ARG A 50 -4.53 56.88 -29.17
CA ARG A 50 -4.86 57.29 -27.80
C ARG A 50 -3.58 57.63 -27.02
N THR A 51 -3.66 58.58 -26.10
CA THR A 51 -2.57 58.87 -25.16
C THR A 51 -2.22 57.65 -24.32
N TYR A 52 -0.95 57.56 -23.87
CA TYR A 52 -0.45 56.49 -23.01
C TYR A 52 -1.38 56.17 -21.83
N GLN A 53 -1.83 57.22 -21.15
CA GLN A 53 -2.69 57.11 -19.98
C GLN A 53 -4.06 56.49 -20.31
N LYS A 54 -4.71 56.94 -21.39
CA LYS A 54 -5.99 56.38 -21.85
C LYS A 54 -5.87 54.96 -22.38
N GLN A 55 -4.72 54.58 -22.94
CA GLN A 55 -4.46 53.18 -23.32
C GLN A 55 -4.29 52.30 -22.09
N PHE A 56 -3.57 52.77 -21.07
CA PHE A 56 -3.36 52.02 -19.85
C PHE A 56 -4.67 51.79 -19.09
N GLU A 57 -5.49 52.84 -18.92
CA GLU A 57 -6.83 52.77 -18.31
C GLU A 57 -7.72 51.72 -19.00
N LEU A 58 -7.73 51.68 -20.33
CA LEU A 58 -8.49 50.69 -21.10
C LEU A 58 -8.06 49.25 -20.79
N TYR A 59 -6.75 48.99 -20.68
CA TYR A 59 -6.25 47.63 -20.41
C TYR A 59 -6.51 47.21 -18.96
N GLN A 60 -6.52 48.15 -18.03
CA GLN A 60 -6.95 47.91 -16.65
C GLN A 60 -8.43 47.54 -16.59
N GLU A 61 -9.28 48.28 -17.28
CA GLU A 61 -10.71 47.96 -17.39
C GLU A 61 -10.91 46.57 -18.00
N TRP A 62 -10.23 46.25 -19.11
CA TRP A 62 -10.29 44.94 -19.72
C TRP A 62 -9.89 43.81 -18.76
N TYR A 63 -8.86 44.01 -17.95
CA TYR A 63 -8.46 43.05 -16.93
C TYR A 63 -9.54 42.87 -15.86
N LEU A 64 -10.08 43.97 -15.31
CA LEU A 64 -11.08 43.92 -14.24
C LEU A 64 -12.36 43.21 -14.69
N TRP A 65 -12.82 43.48 -15.92
CA TRP A 65 -14.03 42.87 -16.48
C TRP A 65 -13.81 41.42 -16.93
N SER A 66 -12.61 41.06 -17.38
CA SER A 66 -12.35 39.74 -17.98
C SER A 66 -11.72 38.70 -17.04
N SER A 67 -10.99 39.14 -16.02
CA SER A 67 -10.19 38.25 -15.15
C SER A 67 -11.05 37.25 -14.38
N VAL A 68 -12.14 37.69 -13.77
CA VAL A 68 -13.04 36.82 -12.99
C VAL A 68 -13.80 35.86 -13.90
N PRO A 69 -14.47 36.29 -14.99
CA PRO A 69 -15.22 35.39 -15.86
C PRO A 69 -14.34 34.34 -16.56
N LEU A 70 -13.15 34.73 -17.04
CA LEU A 70 -12.22 33.78 -17.68
C LEU A 70 -11.68 32.76 -16.67
N THR A 71 -11.30 33.21 -15.46
CA THR A 71 -10.83 32.30 -14.40
C THR A 71 -11.92 31.32 -13.98
N ALA A 72 -13.15 31.79 -13.80
CA ALA A 72 -14.29 30.93 -13.49
C ALA A 72 -14.53 29.89 -14.59
N THR A 73 -14.49 30.30 -15.86
CA THR A 73 -14.63 29.40 -17.01
C THR A 73 -13.54 28.33 -17.01
N CYS A 74 -12.28 28.71 -16.74
CA CYS A 74 -11.17 27.77 -16.63
C CYS A 74 -11.38 26.76 -15.50
N LEU A 75 -11.76 27.21 -14.29
CA LEU A 75 -11.98 26.32 -13.15
C LEU A 75 -13.13 25.33 -13.37
N ILE A 76 -14.21 25.78 -14.02
CA ILE A 76 -15.33 24.91 -14.41
C ILE A 76 -14.84 23.85 -15.39
N MET A 77 -14.13 24.25 -16.44
CA MET A 77 -13.60 23.31 -17.45
C MET A 77 -12.60 22.33 -16.84
N PHE A 78 -11.70 22.79 -15.98
CA PHE A 78 -10.76 21.92 -15.27
C PHE A 78 -11.53 20.89 -14.41
N THR A 79 -12.54 21.33 -13.69
CA THR A 79 -13.35 20.42 -12.87
C THR A 79 -14.10 19.40 -13.73
N ALA A 80 -14.72 19.84 -14.84
CA ALA A 80 -15.49 18.99 -15.75
C ALA A 80 -14.64 17.91 -16.42
N VAL A 81 -13.40 18.26 -16.83
CA VAL A 81 -12.44 17.32 -17.42
C VAL A 81 -11.83 16.38 -16.35
N GLY A 82 -12.18 16.57 -15.07
CA GLY A 82 -11.67 15.77 -13.97
C GLY A 82 -10.24 16.13 -13.58
N PHE A 83 -9.79 17.34 -13.91
CA PHE A 83 -8.45 17.85 -13.62
C PHE A 83 -8.10 17.76 -12.13
N TYR A 84 -9.07 18.07 -11.28
CA TYR A 84 -8.93 18.07 -9.82
C TYR A 84 -9.31 16.75 -9.15
N SER A 85 -10.12 15.91 -9.81
CA SER A 85 -10.67 14.66 -9.23
C SER A 85 -9.94 13.39 -9.71
N ARG A 86 -9.45 13.37 -10.96
CA ARG A 86 -8.83 12.21 -11.62
C ARG A 86 -7.32 12.32 -11.85
N GLY A 87 -6.70 13.43 -11.43
CA GLY A 87 -5.27 13.70 -11.64
C GLY A 87 -4.28 12.65 -11.07
N ARG A 88 -4.74 11.71 -10.25
CA ARG A 88 -3.92 10.58 -9.75
C ARG A 88 -3.88 9.37 -10.71
N TYR A 89 -4.81 9.24 -11.66
CA TYR A 89 -4.94 8.07 -12.54
C TYR A 89 -4.23 8.20 -13.89
N TYR A 90 -3.91 9.41 -14.35
CA TYR A 90 -3.25 9.58 -15.64
C TYR A 90 -1.74 9.29 -15.55
N GLN A 91 -1.22 8.45 -16.45
CA GLN A 91 0.23 8.36 -16.70
C GLN A 91 0.77 9.75 -17.10
N ASN A 92 1.99 10.10 -16.67
CA ASN A 92 2.55 11.45 -16.80
C ASN A 92 2.49 12.03 -18.23
N ARG A 93 2.57 11.19 -19.28
CA ARG A 93 2.46 11.61 -20.69
C ARG A 93 1.10 12.18 -21.08
N TYR A 94 0.02 11.72 -20.47
CA TYR A 94 -1.34 12.17 -20.79
C TYR A 94 -1.79 13.36 -19.94
N LYS A 95 -1.12 13.63 -18.81
CA LYS A 95 -1.44 14.76 -17.93
C LYS A 95 -1.28 16.10 -18.64
N VAL A 96 -0.15 16.31 -19.32
CA VAL A 96 0.10 17.56 -20.04
C VAL A 96 -0.92 17.77 -21.15
N LEU A 97 -1.26 16.72 -21.89
CA LEU A 97 -2.23 16.80 -22.99
C LEU A 97 -3.63 17.18 -22.49
N VAL A 98 -4.07 16.60 -21.37
CA VAL A 98 -5.35 16.96 -20.73
C VAL A 98 -5.34 18.41 -20.23
N VAL A 99 -4.21 18.90 -19.69
CA VAL A 99 -4.06 20.32 -19.28
C VAL A 99 -4.25 21.25 -20.47
N VAL A 100 -3.54 20.98 -21.58
CA VAL A 100 -3.60 21.81 -22.78
C VAL A 100 -5.00 21.83 -23.38
N GLN A 101 -5.67 20.67 -23.45
CA GLN A 101 -7.04 20.57 -23.94
C GLN A 101 -8.02 21.37 -23.07
N ALA A 102 -7.93 21.25 -21.74
CA ALA A 102 -8.84 21.93 -20.83
C ALA A 102 -8.68 23.45 -20.88
N ILE A 103 -7.43 23.96 -20.94
CA ILE A 103 -7.15 25.40 -21.09
C ILE A 103 -7.67 25.91 -22.43
N THR A 104 -7.37 25.19 -23.51
CA THR A 104 -7.79 25.59 -24.86
C THR A 104 -9.31 25.63 -24.98
N ALA A 105 -10.00 24.61 -24.47
CA ALA A 105 -11.46 24.60 -24.44
C ALA A 105 -12.03 25.75 -23.60
N ALA A 106 -11.44 26.07 -22.45
CA ALA A 106 -11.88 27.19 -21.62
C ALA A 106 -11.75 28.55 -22.34
N TYR A 107 -10.63 28.79 -23.02
CA TYR A 107 -10.41 30.03 -23.78
C TYR A 107 -11.32 30.13 -25.01
N ILE A 108 -11.63 29.01 -25.67
CA ILE A 108 -12.60 28.97 -26.77
C ILE A 108 -14.01 29.29 -26.26
N VAL A 109 -14.45 28.66 -25.16
CA VAL A 109 -15.76 28.93 -24.55
C VAL A 109 -15.87 30.40 -24.14
N TYR A 110 -14.82 30.94 -23.53
CA TYR A 110 -14.77 32.34 -23.13
C TYR A 110 -14.81 33.29 -24.34
N GLY A 111 -13.99 33.02 -25.37
CA GLY A 111 -13.98 33.80 -26.61
C GLY A 111 -15.30 33.73 -27.38
N PHE A 112 -16.01 32.60 -27.34
CA PHE A 112 -17.35 32.47 -27.89
C PHE A 112 -18.35 33.30 -27.07
N GLY A 113 -18.25 33.28 -25.74
CA GLY A 113 -19.05 34.14 -24.86
C GLY A 113 -18.90 35.64 -25.18
N MET A 114 -17.70 36.10 -25.52
CA MET A 114 -17.47 37.50 -25.95
C MET A 114 -18.29 37.91 -27.18
N LEU A 115 -18.67 36.97 -28.04
CA LEU A 115 -19.50 37.27 -29.21
C LEU A 115 -20.96 37.57 -28.83
N PHE A 116 -21.45 37.00 -27.73
CA PHE A 116 -22.83 37.17 -27.27
C PHE A 116 -22.98 38.30 -26.25
N PHE A 117 -21.97 38.55 -25.43
CA PHE A 117 -21.97 39.54 -24.36
C PHE A 117 -21.15 40.79 -24.69
N GLY A 118 -20.96 41.08 -25.99
CA GLY A 118 -19.93 41.97 -26.54
C GLY A 118 -19.93 43.45 -26.09
N SER A 119 -20.90 43.92 -25.31
CA SER A 119 -20.84 45.24 -24.66
C SER A 119 -20.04 45.22 -23.36
N ASP A 120 -20.04 44.11 -22.63
CA ASP A 120 -19.56 44.03 -21.23
C ASP A 120 -18.21 43.28 -21.10
N LEU A 121 -17.85 42.49 -22.11
CA LEU A 121 -16.65 41.66 -22.15
C LEU A 121 -15.73 42.10 -23.30
N GLN A 122 -15.25 43.34 -23.24
CA GLN A 122 -14.25 43.82 -24.21
C GLN A 122 -12.85 43.37 -23.78
N PHE A 123 -12.19 42.59 -24.63
CA PHE A 123 -10.80 42.18 -24.44
C PHE A 123 -10.10 42.12 -25.79
N SER A 124 -8.84 42.52 -25.83
CA SER A 124 -8.05 42.42 -27.06
C SER A 124 -7.87 40.96 -27.47
N LYS A 125 -8.31 40.60 -28.68
CA LYS A 125 -8.14 39.25 -29.23
C LYS A 125 -6.67 38.79 -29.22
N ILE A 126 -5.75 39.72 -29.46
CA ILE A 126 -4.31 39.45 -29.42
C ILE A 126 -3.85 39.18 -27.98
N ALA A 127 -4.29 40.01 -27.01
CA ALA A 127 -3.99 39.76 -25.61
C ALA A 127 -4.58 38.43 -25.14
N LEU A 128 -5.74 38.02 -25.65
CA LEU A 128 -6.39 36.75 -25.30
C LEU A 128 -5.58 35.56 -25.81
N ALA A 129 -5.10 35.63 -27.05
CA ALA A 129 -4.24 34.61 -27.63
C ALA A 129 -2.89 34.50 -26.88
N LEU A 130 -2.29 35.65 -26.49
CA LEU A 130 -1.07 35.67 -25.68
C LEU A 130 -1.32 35.08 -24.29
N ALA A 131 -2.42 35.46 -23.63
CA ALA A 131 -2.79 34.90 -22.34
C ALA A 131 -3.07 33.39 -22.41
N TRP A 132 -3.69 32.90 -23.49
CA TRP A 132 -3.89 31.47 -23.75
C TRP A 132 -2.56 30.71 -23.84
N ALA A 133 -1.62 31.20 -24.66
CA ALA A 133 -0.31 30.58 -24.84
C ALA A 133 0.49 30.56 -23.52
N LEU A 134 0.47 31.67 -22.78
CA LEU A 134 1.14 31.78 -21.47
C LEU A 134 0.48 30.90 -20.41
N SER A 135 -0.85 30.76 -20.41
CA SER A 135 -1.56 29.84 -19.53
C SER A 135 -1.16 28.39 -19.78
N ILE A 136 -1.07 27.97 -21.06
CA ILE A 136 -0.55 26.65 -21.40
C ILE A 136 0.89 26.50 -20.89
N ALA A 137 1.77 27.46 -21.18
CA ALA A 137 3.17 27.38 -20.78
C ALA A 137 3.35 27.30 -19.26
N LEU A 138 2.65 28.14 -18.49
CA LEU A 138 2.77 28.18 -17.04
C LEU A 138 2.12 26.96 -16.37
N LEU A 139 0.90 26.58 -16.76
CA LEU A 139 0.23 25.44 -16.13
C LEU A 139 0.83 24.10 -16.58
N ALA A 140 1.17 23.91 -17.86
CA ALA A 140 1.89 22.71 -18.28
C ALA A 140 3.31 22.69 -17.71
N GLY A 141 3.99 23.84 -17.73
CA GLY A 141 5.33 24.04 -17.18
C GLY A 141 5.40 23.74 -15.69
N ALA A 142 4.45 24.21 -14.87
CA ALA A 142 4.40 23.88 -13.45
C ALA A 142 4.27 22.37 -13.20
N ARG A 143 3.58 21.64 -14.08
CA ARG A 143 3.42 20.17 -13.96
C ARG A 143 4.66 19.42 -14.42
N VAL A 144 5.29 19.87 -15.49
CA VAL A 144 6.58 19.35 -15.96
C VAL A 144 7.65 19.65 -14.92
N TRP A 145 7.69 20.86 -14.37
CA TRP A 145 8.58 21.27 -13.28
C TRP A 145 8.34 20.44 -12.03
N THR A 146 7.11 20.19 -11.61
CA THR A 146 6.84 19.28 -10.48
C THR A 146 7.33 17.85 -10.77
N ALA A 147 7.24 17.39 -12.02
CA ALA A 147 7.71 16.06 -12.42
C ALA A 147 9.25 15.98 -12.52
N ILE A 148 9.89 17.04 -13.02
CA ILE A 148 11.35 17.19 -13.11
C ILE A 148 11.93 17.38 -11.72
N TRP A 149 11.33 18.24 -10.90
CA TRP A 149 11.77 18.53 -9.54
C TRP A 149 11.70 17.28 -8.66
N ARG A 150 10.65 16.46 -8.80
CA ARG A 150 10.62 15.11 -8.21
C ARG A 150 11.78 14.24 -8.68
N ARG A 151 12.14 14.29 -9.97
CA ARG A 151 13.30 13.55 -10.51
C ARG A 151 14.64 14.12 -10.04
N THR A 152 14.76 15.43 -9.81
CA THR A 152 16.00 16.05 -9.29
C THR A 152 16.14 15.95 -7.78
N ASP A 153 15.04 15.89 -7.02
CA ASP A 153 15.07 15.47 -5.59
C ASP A 153 15.50 14.00 -5.46
N HIS A 154 15.18 13.16 -6.45
CA HIS A 154 15.75 11.81 -6.55
C HIS A 154 17.25 11.80 -6.92
N ALA A 155 17.81 12.91 -7.39
CA ALA A 155 19.22 13.02 -7.78
C ALA A 155 20.17 13.41 -6.64
N ALA A 156 19.69 13.45 -5.39
CA ALA A 156 20.56 13.54 -4.21
C ALA A 156 19.91 12.95 -2.94
N LEU A 157 19.18 11.84 -3.05
CA LEU A 157 19.02 10.97 -1.88
C LEU A 157 20.33 10.18 -1.78
N SER A 158 21.19 10.60 -0.86
CA SER A 158 22.37 9.83 -0.46
C SER A 158 21.95 8.36 -0.28
N PRO A 159 22.73 7.39 -0.80
CA PRO A 159 22.46 5.98 -0.57
C PRO A 159 22.18 5.79 0.92
N GLY A 160 21.01 5.22 1.26
CA GLY A 160 20.69 4.96 2.65
C GLY A 160 21.78 4.12 3.29
N ASP A 161 22.02 4.34 4.58
CA ASP A 161 23.03 3.56 5.31
C ASP A 161 22.68 2.08 5.19
N SER A 162 23.61 1.26 4.69
CA SER A 162 23.42 -0.18 4.57
C SER A 162 23.15 -0.85 5.92
N ASN A 163 23.56 -0.21 7.02
CA ASN A 163 23.29 -0.65 8.37
C ASN A 163 21.93 -0.16 8.91
N SER A 164 21.20 0.65 8.15
CA SER A 164 19.84 1.10 8.48
C SER A 164 18.77 0.28 7.75
N VAL A 165 17.79 -0.20 8.51
CA VAL A 165 16.72 -1.06 8.01
C VAL A 165 15.34 -0.55 8.42
N LEU A 166 14.42 -0.49 7.46
CA LEU A 166 12.99 -0.25 7.71
C LEU A 166 12.27 -1.60 7.82
N VAL A 167 11.62 -1.83 8.95
CA VAL A 167 10.73 -2.98 9.19
C VAL A 167 9.29 -2.51 9.19
N ILE A 168 8.55 -2.87 8.13
CA ILE A 168 7.11 -2.61 8.02
C ILE A 168 6.37 -3.79 8.66
N GLY A 169 5.49 -3.51 9.63
CA GLY A 169 4.85 -4.56 10.44
C GLY A 169 5.71 -5.05 11.62
N GLY A 170 6.59 -4.18 12.14
CA GLY A 170 7.53 -4.52 13.22
C GLY A 170 6.87 -4.82 14.57
N GLY A 171 5.67 -4.30 14.84
CA GLY A 171 4.90 -4.61 16.06
C GLY A 171 4.12 -5.93 15.97
N GLY A 172 4.21 -6.63 14.84
CA GLY A 172 3.50 -7.89 14.60
C GLY A 172 4.20 -9.13 15.16
N TYR A 173 3.67 -10.30 14.80
CA TYR A 173 4.11 -11.60 15.33
C TYR A 173 5.60 -11.91 15.02
N ILE A 174 5.99 -11.86 13.74
CA ILE A 174 7.39 -12.04 13.31
C ILE A 174 8.21 -10.79 13.65
N GLY A 175 7.62 -9.60 13.46
CA GLY A 175 8.29 -8.32 13.68
C GLY A 175 8.86 -8.19 15.09
N SER A 176 8.05 -8.46 16.12
CA SER A 176 8.47 -8.38 17.52
C SER A 176 9.60 -9.34 17.89
N ALA A 177 9.72 -10.50 17.22
CA ALA A 177 10.85 -11.41 17.39
C ALA A 177 12.08 -10.99 16.56
N LEU A 178 11.88 -10.24 15.47
CA LEU A 178 12.93 -9.79 14.57
C LEU A 178 13.65 -8.54 15.06
N ILE A 179 12.92 -7.56 15.61
CA ILE A 179 13.52 -6.27 16.00
C ILE A 179 14.71 -6.46 16.97
N PRO A 180 14.61 -7.25 18.06
CA PRO A 180 15.75 -7.49 18.96
C PRO A 180 16.98 -8.04 18.21
N LYS A 181 16.79 -9.01 17.32
CA LYS A 181 17.88 -9.65 16.55
C LYS A 181 18.60 -8.66 15.65
N LEU A 182 17.88 -7.73 15.03
CA LEU A 182 18.48 -6.70 14.18
C LEU A 182 19.27 -5.68 15.01
N LEU A 183 18.76 -5.30 16.19
CA LEU A 183 19.44 -4.39 17.11
C LEU A 183 20.72 -5.03 17.70
N ASP A 184 20.66 -6.32 18.04
CA ASP A 184 21.79 -7.13 18.52
C ASP A 184 22.86 -7.29 17.43
N ALA A 185 22.45 -7.37 16.16
CA ALA A 185 23.36 -7.32 15.00
C ALA A 185 23.97 -5.92 14.75
N GLY A 186 23.68 -4.93 15.60
CA GLY A 186 24.23 -3.58 15.51
C GLY A 186 23.57 -2.68 14.47
N MET A 187 22.41 -3.09 13.94
CA MET A 187 21.69 -2.31 12.92
C MET A 187 20.91 -1.15 13.54
N THR A 188 20.70 -0.10 12.76
CA THR A 188 19.75 0.97 13.06
C THR A 188 18.39 0.60 12.49
N VAL A 189 17.43 0.34 13.36
CA VAL A 189 16.13 -0.20 13.00
C VAL A 189 15.07 0.88 13.07
N ARG A 190 14.32 1.04 11.99
CA ARG A 190 13.12 1.85 11.96
C ARG A 190 11.91 0.97 11.76
N VAL A 191 10.88 1.14 12.58
CA VAL A 191 9.62 0.41 12.46
C VAL A 191 8.54 1.32 11.88
N LEU A 192 7.81 0.85 10.88
CA LEU A 192 6.55 1.46 10.43
C LEU A 192 5.41 0.47 10.73
N ASP A 193 4.55 0.83 11.68
CA ASP A 193 3.44 -0.01 12.12
C ASP A 193 2.29 0.86 12.66
N MET A 194 1.05 0.40 12.53
CA MET A 194 -0.09 1.05 13.18
C MET A 194 -0.13 0.77 14.69
N LEU A 195 0.62 -0.23 15.15
CA LEU A 195 0.63 -0.74 16.52
C LEU A 195 -0.78 -1.14 16.94
N LEU A 196 -1.47 -1.87 16.04
CA LEU A 196 -2.86 -2.31 16.25
C LEU A 196 -3.01 -3.10 17.55
N PHE A 197 -2.00 -3.91 17.90
CA PHE A 197 -1.97 -4.73 19.10
C PHE A 197 -1.23 -4.06 20.27
N GLY A 198 -1.08 -2.74 20.23
CA GLY A 198 -0.35 -1.97 21.24
C GLY A 198 1.17 -1.90 21.02
N GLU A 199 1.86 -1.34 22.01
CA GLU A 199 3.31 -1.15 22.04
C GLU A 199 4.01 -2.26 22.85
N GLU A 200 3.24 -2.99 23.65
CA GLU A 200 3.66 -4.11 24.48
C GLU A 200 4.49 -5.15 23.72
N PRO A 201 4.18 -5.50 22.45
CA PRO A 201 5.02 -6.42 21.68
C PRO A 201 6.48 -5.99 21.49
N LEU A 202 6.77 -4.71 21.64
CA LEU A 202 8.10 -4.12 21.50
C LEU A 202 8.67 -3.60 22.84
N ALA A 203 7.99 -3.86 23.96
CA ALA A 203 8.34 -3.28 25.26
C ALA A 203 9.81 -3.44 25.66
N GLU A 204 10.42 -4.57 25.33
CA GLU A 204 11.82 -4.87 25.68
C GLU A 204 12.86 -4.01 24.93
N VAL A 205 12.47 -3.44 23.78
CA VAL A 205 13.38 -2.67 22.91
C VAL A 205 12.98 -1.20 22.80
N ILE A 206 11.83 -0.79 23.34
CA ILE A 206 11.42 0.62 23.38
C ILE A 206 12.47 1.43 24.16
N GLY A 207 12.92 2.52 23.55
CA GLY A 207 13.96 3.39 24.11
C GLY A 207 15.40 3.01 23.73
N HIS A 208 15.60 1.93 22.98
CA HIS A 208 16.92 1.60 22.44
C HIS A 208 17.41 2.70 21.47
N GLU A 209 18.67 3.13 21.61
CA GLU A 209 19.24 4.28 20.87
C GLU A 209 19.22 4.12 19.34
N ARG A 210 19.26 2.88 18.86
CA ARG A 210 19.21 2.50 17.44
C ARG A 210 17.80 2.14 16.94
N LEU A 211 16.76 2.32 17.76
CA LEU A 211 15.38 2.03 17.39
C LEU A 211 14.56 3.32 17.21
N GLU A 212 13.92 3.45 16.06
CA GLU A 212 12.92 4.49 15.79
C GLU A 212 11.58 3.84 15.44
N ILE A 213 10.49 4.24 16.12
CA ILE A 213 9.15 3.73 15.84
C ILE A 213 8.31 4.85 15.23
N ILE A 214 7.86 4.63 13.99
CA ILE A 214 6.93 5.50 13.29
C ILE A 214 5.56 4.84 13.32
N LYS A 215 4.69 5.36 14.18
CA LYS A 215 3.28 4.94 14.21
C LYS A 215 2.57 5.45 12.97
N GLY A 216 2.11 4.54 12.11
CA GLY A 216 1.48 4.90 10.85
C GLY A 216 0.99 3.72 10.04
N ASP A 217 0.01 3.98 9.19
CA ASP A 217 -0.51 3.02 8.23
C ASP A 217 0.38 3.01 6.98
N PHE A 218 0.97 1.85 6.65
CA PHE A 218 1.85 1.71 5.49
C PHE A 218 1.10 1.77 4.14
N ARG A 219 -0.24 1.76 4.12
CA ARG A 219 -1.02 2.09 2.92
C ARG A 219 -0.88 3.55 2.52
N ARG A 220 -0.48 4.41 3.46
CA ARG A 220 -0.28 5.85 3.22
C ARG A 220 1.10 6.11 2.64
N PRO A 221 1.21 6.56 1.38
CA PRO A 221 2.51 6.78 0.75
C PRO A 221 3.36 7.84 1.47
N ASP A 222 2.73 8.83 2.10
CA ASP A 222 3.44 9.84 2.89
C ASP A 222 4.17 9.22 4.09
N LYS A 223 3.57 8.23 4.76
CA LYS A 223 4.18 7.51 5.89
C LYS A 223 5.28 6.56 5.44
N VAL A 224 5.10 5.88 4.32
CA VAL A 224 6.16 5.06 3.72
C VAL A 224 7.36 5.92 3.31
N VAL A 225 7.13 7.06 2.66
CA VAL A 225 8.21 7.99 2.28
C VAL A 225 8.92 8.55 3.50
N GLU A 226 8.20 8.96 4.54
CA GLU A 226 8.77 9.38 5.83
C GLU A 226 9.69 8.29 6.39
N ALA A 227 9.19 7.06 6.48
CA ALA A 227 9.91 5.94 7.07
C ALA A 227 11.11 5.47 6.25
N MET A 228 11.13 5.69 4.94
CA MET A 228 12.20 5.18 4.08
C MET A 228 13.39 6.13 3.92
N ARG A 229 13.34 7.31 4.54
CA ARG A 229 14.43 8.31 4.46
C ARG A 229 15.73 7.77 5.05
N GLY A 230 16.79 7.71 4.24
CA GLY A 230 18.13 7.31 4.69
C GLY A 230 18.28 5.82 5.00
N VAL A 231 17.30 4.99 4.64
CA VAL A 231 17.30 3.54 4.88
C VAL A 231 17.94 2.81 3.69
N GLY A 232 18.87 1.88 3.96
CA GLY A 232 19.52 1.07 2.92
C GLY A 232 18.76 -0.21 2.56
N SER A 233 17.95 -0.75 3.50
CA SER A 233 17.23 -2.02 3.34
C SER A 233 15.81 -1.96 3.89
N VAL A 234 14.88 -2.66 3.25
CA VAL A 234 13.47 -2.76 3.68
C VAL A 234 13.10 -4.21 3.95
N ILE A 235 12.42 -4.46 5.06
CA ILE A 235 11.78 -5.73 5.40
C ILE A 235 10.28 -5.47 5.49
N HIS A 236 9.51 -6.09 4.60
CA HIS A 236 8.05 -5.94 4.57
C HIS A 236 7.36 -7.18 5.13
N LEU A 237 6.95 -7.07 6.40
CA LEU A 237 6.18 -8.09 7.13
C LEU A 237 4.69 -7.73 7.22
N GLY A 238 4.33 -6.47 6.95
CA GLY A 238 2.99 -5.93 7.12
C GLY A 238 1.96 -6.60 6.21
N ALA A 239 0.95 -7.24 6.81
CA ALA A 239 -0.17 -7.86 6.11
C ALA A 239 -1.31 -8.17 7.10
N ILE A 240 -2.53 -8.32 6.59
CA ILE A 240 -3.58 -9.11 7.24
C ILE A 240 -3.25 -10.58 6.98
N VAL A 241 -3.12 -11.37 8.05
CA VAL A 241 -2.61 -12.75 7.98
C VAL A 241 -3.59 -13.74 8.59
N GLY A 242 -3.84 -14.82 7.87
CA GLY A 242 -4.76 -15.89 8.24
C GLY A 242 -6.00 -15.84 7.35
N ASP A 243 -6.35 -16.97 6.75
CA ASP A 243 -7.44 -17.04 5.78
C ASP A 243 -8.78 -16.52 6.35
N PRO A 244 -9.20 -16.89 7.58
CA PRO A 244 -10.44 -16.35 8.13
C PRO A 244 -10.39 -14.84 8.40
N ALA A 245 -9.20 -14.28 8.69
CA ALA A 245 -9.04 -12.85 8.92
C ALA A 245 -9.12 -12.06 7.60
N CYS A 246 -8.53 -12.61 6.53
CA CYS A 246 -8.59 -12.06 5.19
C CYS A 246 -10.02 -12.10 4.61
N ALA A 247 -10.77 -13.15 4.91
CA ALA A 247 -12.15 -13.32 4.44
C ALA A 247 -13.15 -12.35 5.09
N LEU A 248 -12.79 -11.65 6.17
CA LEU A 248 -13.67 -10.66 6.82
C LEU A 248 -13.95 -9.45 5.91
N ASP A 249 -12.96 -9.01 5.14
CA ASP A 249 -13.07 -7.90 4.20
C ASP A 249 -12.04 -8.11 3.07
N GLU A 250 -12.51 -8.63 1.94
CA GLU A 250 -11.66 -8.99 0.81
C GLU A 250 -11.02 -7.76 0.15
N THR A 251 -11.76 -6.65 0.07
CA THR A 251 -11.25 -5.40 -0.51
C THR A 251 -10.12 -4.85 0.33
N LEU A 252 -10.35 -4.74 1.65
CA LEU A 252 -9.32 -4.32 2.58
C LEU A 252 -8.09 -5.22 2.52
N THR A 253 -8.30 -6.54 2.40
CA THR A 253 -7.21 -7.50 2.27
C THR A 253 -6.39 -7.28 1.00
N ILE A 254 -7.04 -7.06 -0.15
CA ILE A 254 -6.33 -6.74 -1.41
C ILE A 254 -5.56 -5.42 -1.27
N ASP A 255 -6.18 -4.40 -0.67
CA ASP A 255 -5.55 -3.10 -0.48
C ASP A 255 -4.31 -3.19 0.42
N VAL A 256 -4.41 -3.89 1.56
CA VAL A 256 -3.32 -4.04 2.53
C VAL A 256 -2.25 -5.00 2.02
N ASN A 257 -2.62 -6.20 1.58
CA ASN A 257 -1.65 -7.26 1.30
C ASN A 257 -1.00 -7.12 -0.08
N LEU A 258 -1.72 -6.59 -1.07
CA LEU A 258 -1.24 -6.47 -2.44
C LEU A 258 -0.94 -5.01 -2.80
N MET A 259 -1.94 -4.12 -2.83
CA MET A 259 -1.76 -2.76 -3.37
C MET A 259 -0.73 -1.95 -2.60
N ALA A 260 -0.75 -2.04 -1.26
CA ALA A 260 0.26 -1.39 -0.43
C ALA A 260 1.65 -1.97 -0.65
N THR A 261 1.78 -3.29 -0.77
CA THR A 261 3.05 -3.97 -1.10
C THR A 261 3.63 -3.45 -2.41
N LEU A 262 2.82 -3.31 -3.46
CA LEU A 262 3.27 -2.78 -4.74
C LEU A 262 3.74 -1.31 -4.64
N SER A 263 2.97 -0.50 -3.89
CA SER A 263 3.33 0.89 -3.64
C SER A 263 4.65 1.01 -2.87
N ILE A 264 4.81 0.21 -1.81
CA ILE A 264 6.02 0.16 -0.98
C ILE A 264 7.22 -0.26 -1.82
N ALA A 265 7.11 -1.34 -2.61
CA ALA A 265 8.20 -1.82 -3.45
C ALA A 265 8.60 -0.81 -4.53
N GLY A 266 7.63 -0.17 -5.17
CA GLY A 266 7.88 0.90 -6.15
C GLY A 266 8.57 2.12 -5.54
N LEU A 267 8.19 2.50 -4.31
CA LEU A 267 8.87 3.56 -3.56
C LEU A 267 10.28 3.11 -3.15
N ALA A 268 10.45 1.89 -2.66
CA ALA A 268 11.75 1.33 -2.24
C ALA A 268 12.75 1.41 -3.39
N LYS A 269 12.33 0.92 -4.57
CA LYS A 269 13.10 1.02 -5.81
C LYS A 269 13.43 2.48 -6.18
N SER A 270 12.48 3.41 -6.04
CA SER A 270 12.72 4.82 -6.39
C SER A 270 13.61 5.58 -5.40
N HIS A 271 13.79 5.08 -4.17
CA HIS A 271 14.71 5.65 -3.17
C HIS A 271 16.07 4.95 -3.16
N GLY A 272 16.34 4.05 -4.10
CA GLY A 272 17.61 3.35 -4.19
C GLY A 272 17.83 2.31 -3.08
N VAL A 273 16.76 1.79 -2.47
CA VAL A 273 16.85 0.64 -1.56
C VAL A 273 17.40 -0.55 -2.32
N LYS A 274 18.54 -1.08 -1.87
CA LYS A 274 19.22 -2.18 -2.57
C LYS A 274 18.68 -3.55 -2.17
N ARG A 275 18.29 -3.71 -0.90
CA ARG A 275 17.78 -4.95 -0.32
C ARG A 275 16.33 -4.79 0.10
N PHE A 276 15.46 -5.63 -0.46
CA PHE A 276 14.04 -5.65 -0.13
C PHE A 276 13.62 -7.08 0.24
N VAL A 277 13.44 -7.36 1.52
CA VAL A 277 12.98 -8.67 2.00
C VAL A 277 11.47 -8.66 2.15
N PHE A 278 10.79 -9.59 1.49
CA PHE A 278 9.33 -9.73 1.54
C PHE A 278 8.91 -11.01 2.24
N ALA A 279 8.03 -10.89 3.24
CA ALA A 279 7.42 -12.06 3.88
C ALA A 279 6.25 -12.61 3.05
N SER A 280 6.46 -13.76 2.44
CA SER A 280 5.44 -14.58 1.78
C SER A 280 5.08 -15.81 2.62
N THR A 281 4.53 -16.86 2.01
CA THR A 281 4.03 -18.05 2.71
C THR A 281 4.11 -19.29 1.83
N CYS A 282 4.34 -20.47 2.42
CA CYS A 282 4.14 -21.75 1.73
C CYS A 282 2.66 -22.02 1.38
N SER A 283 1.70 -21.24 1.89
CA SER A 283 0.29 -21.38 1.49
C SER A 283 0.05 -21.04 0.00
N VAL A 284 1.03 -20.48 -0.70
CA VAL A 284 0.99 -20.31 -2.17
C VAL A 284 0.99 -21.64 -2.93
N TYR A 285 1.44 -22.72 -2.30
CA TYR A 285 1.45 -24.05 -2.91
C TYR A 285 0.07 -24.71 -2.96
N GLY A 286 -0.83 -24.37 -2.04
CA GLY A 286 -2.22 -24.86 -2.06
C GLY A 286 -2.41 -26.23 -1.43
N ALA A 287 -2.80 -27.22 -2.26
CA ALA A 287 -3.14 -28.58 -1.84
C ALA A 287 -2.53 -29.59 -2.81
N VAL A 288 -1.38 -30.15 -2.43
CA VAL A 288 -0.58 -31.09 -3.25
C VAL A 288 0.06 -32.13 -2.32
N ASP A 289 0.02 -33.41 -2.71
CA ASP A 289 0.58 -34.51 -1.93
C ASP A 289 2.09 -34.73 -2.15
N GLU A 290 2.78 -33.85 -2.86
CA GLU A 290 4.21 -33.95 -3.15
C GLU A 290 5.07 -33.14 -2.16
N ILE A 291 6.39 -33.36 -2.18
CA ILE A 291 7.35 -32.47 -1.51
C ILE A 291 7.70 -31.36 -2.48
N LEU A 292 7.40 -30.12 -2.09
CA LEU A 292 7.47 -28.95 -2.94
C LEU A 292 8.72 -28.13 -2.65
N ASP A 293 9.39 -27.68 -3.71
CA ASP A 293 10.50 -26.72 -3.66
C ASP A 293 10.10 -25.38 -4.28
N GLU A 294 11.02 -24.42 -4.37
CA GLU A 294 10.72 -23.09 -4.93
C GLU A 294 10.45 -23.09 -6.44
N ARG A 295 10.66 -24.22 -7.14
CA ARG A 295 10.40 -24.40 -8.58
C ARG A 295 9.06 -25.07 -8.85
N SER A 296 8.46 -25.64 -7.82
CA SER A 296 7.17 -26.33 -7.88
C SER A 296 6.03 -25.37 -8.21
N GLU A 297 4.94 -25.90 -8.77
CA GLU A 297 3.77 -25.10 -9.13
C GLU A 297 3.11 -24.47 -7.89
N VAL A 298 2.57 -23.27 -8.07
CA VAL A 298 1.93 -22.48 -7.00
C VAL A 298 0.44 -22.31 -7.29
N LEU A 299 -0.39 -23.05 -6.55
CA LEU A 299 -1.84 -23.14 -6.70
C LEU A 299 -2.57 -22.74 -5.41
N PRO A 300 -2.51 -21.47 -4.96
CA PRO A 300 -3.12 -21.05 -3.70
C PRO A 300 -4.63 -21.32 -3.68
N VAL A 301 -5.13 -21.75 -2.51
CA VAL A 301 -6.54 -22.09 -2.27
C VAL A 301 -7.29 -21.05 -1.41
N SER A 302 -6.64 -19.92 -1.12
CA SER A 302 -7.15 -18.86 -0.23
C SER A 302 -6.84 -17.48 -0.77
N LEU A 303 -7.66 -16.48 -0.41
CA LEU A 303 -7.40 -15.08 -0.74
C LEU A 303 -6.03 -14.61 -0.20
N TYR A 304 -5.67 -15.07 1.00
CA TYR A 304 -4.35 -14.83 1.58
C TYR A 304 -3.22 -15.35 0.67
N GLY A 305 -3.31 -16.60 0.21
CA GLY A 305 -2.34 -17.18 -0.72
C GLY A 305 -2.28 -16.44 -2.07
N HIS A 306 -3.43 -16.09 -2.64
CA HIS A 306 -3.51 -15.34 -3.90
C HIS A 306 -2.83 -13.96 -3.81
N THR A 307 -3.10 -13.20 -2.75
CA THR A 307 -2.50 -11.86 -2.56
C THR A 307 -0.98 -11.92 -2.36
N LYS A 308 -0.47 -12.94 -1.65
CA LYS A 308 0.96 -13.18 -1.51
C LYS A 308 1.60 -13.57 -2.84
N LEU A 309 1.02 -14.54 -3.57
CA LEU A 309 1.53 -14.94 -4.88
C LEU A 309 1.54 -13.79 -5.90
N ALA A 310 0.50 -12.95 -5.92
CA ALA A 310 0.46 -11.76 -6.77
C ALA A 310 1.57 -10.76 -6.42
N SER A 311 1.87 -10.60 -5.13
CA SER A 311 2.98 -9.76 -4.66
C SER A 311 4.34 -10.34 -5.06
N GLU A 312 4.53 -11.67 -4.95
CA GLU A 312 5.76 -12.35 -5.39
C GLU A 312 6.04 -12.10 -6.87
N LYS A 313 5.02 -12.26 -7.73
CA LYS A 313 5.15 -12.05 -9.18
C LYS A 313 5.59 -10.63 -9.50
N MET A 314 4.90 -9.63 -8.94
CA MET A 314 5.25 -8.23 -9.19
C MET A 314 6.64 -7.86 -8.64
N LEU A 315 7.02 -8.35 -7.46
CA LEU A 315 8.36 -8.12 -6.91
C LEU A 315 9.43 -8.74 -7.81
N THR A 316 9.21 -9.96 -8.28
CA THR A 316 10.10 -10.63 -9.23
C THR A 316 10.24 -9.81 -10.52
N ASP A 317 9.13 -9.32 -11.09
CA ASP A 317 9.12 -8.47 -12.29
C ASP A 317 9.82 -7.11 -12.07
N MET A 318 9.87 -6.63 -10.83
CA MET A 318 10.58 -5.39 -10.46
C MET A 318 12.09 -5.57 -10.33
N THR A 319 12.61 -6.80 -10.39
CA THR A 319 14.04 -7.08 -10.22
C THR A 319 14.87 -6.35 -11.28
N SER A 320 15.96 -5.73 -10.84
CA SER A 320 16.95 -5.05 -11.69
C SER A 320 18.33 -5.05 -11.03
N SER A 321 19.34 -4.50 -11.71
CA SER A 321 20.68 -4.30 -11.15
C SER A 321 20.67 -3.63 -9.77
N ASP A 322 19.79 -2.65 -9.59
CA ASP A 322 19.76 -1.77 -8.41
C ASP A 322 18.63 -2.11 -7.42
N PHE A 323 17.80 -3.11 -7.71
CA PHE A 323 16.69 -3.52 -6.87
C PHE A 323 16.49 -5.02 -6.99
N LYS A 324 16.92 -5.76 -5.97
CA LYS A 324 16.87 -7.23 -5.95
C LYS A 324 16.08 -7.69 -4.73
N PRO A 325 14.76 -7.85 -4.85
CA PRO A 325 13.95 -8.31 -3.74
C PRO A 325 14.26 -9.79 -3.43
N THR A 326 14.19 -10.15 -2.15
CA THR A 326 14.28 -11.54 -1.69
C THR A 326 12.94 -11.92 -1.06
N ILE A 327 12.37 -13.03 -1.50
CA ILE A 327 11.05 -13.48 -1.08
C ILE A 327 11.21 -14.67 -0.13
N LEU A 328 10.58 -14.61 1.03
CA LEU A 328 10.63 -15.67 2.05
C LEU A 328 9.27 -16.33 2.21
N ARG A 329 9.10 -17.55 1.72
CA ARG A 329 7.89 -18.37 1.87
C ARG A 329 7.96 -19.12 3.20
N PHE A 330 7.36 -18.54 4.25
CA PHE A 330 7.35 -19.19 5.56
C PHE A 330 6.42 -20.40 5.60
N GLY A 331 6.89 -21.48 6.23
CA GLY A 331 6.05 -22.55 6.73
C GLY A 331 5.04 -22.07 7.77
N THR A 332 4.24 -23.00 8.29
CA THR A 332 3.25 -22.71 9.34
C THR A 332 3.96 -22.30 10.62
N ILE A 333 3.86 -21.01 10.95
CA ILE A 333 4.60 -20.45 12.09
C ILE A 333 3.94 -20.88 13.41
N TYR A 334 4.74 -21.17 14.44
CA TYR A 334 4.30 -21.41 15.81
C TYR A 334 5.27 -20.79 16.83
N GLY A 335 4.97 -20.91 18.14
CA GLY A 335 5.79 -20.39 19.22
C GLY A 335 5.31 -19.08 19.80
N LEU A 336 6.07 -18.54 20.74
CA LEU A 336 5.77 -17.27 21.41
C LEU A 336 6.62 -16.13 20.85
N SER A 337 6.05 -14.94 20.80
CA SER A 337 6.76 -13.68 20.56
C SER A 337 6.10 -12.52 21.30
N GLY A 338 6.63 -11.30 21.17
CA GLY A 338 6.05 -10.10 21.77
C GLY A 338 4.57 -9.91 21.42
N ARG A 339 4.17 -10.20 20.16
CA ARG A 339 2.76 -10.34 19.77
C ARG A 339 2.44 -11.82 19.52
N THR A 340 2.26 -12.59 20.58
CA THR A 340 1.89 -14.01 20.49
C THR A 340 0.54 -14.23 19.78
N ARG A 341 0.42 -15.38 19.09
CA ARG A 341 -0.79 -15.78 18.37
C ARG A 341 -1.28 -17.14 18.80
N PHE A 342 -2.50 -17.22 19.33
CA PHE A 342 -3.18 -18.47 19.68
C PHE A 342 -4.24 -18.87 18.65
N ASP A 343 -4.30 -18.18 17.51
CA ASP A 343 -5.05 -18.58 16.31
C ASP A 343 -4.21 -19.46 15.35
N LEU A 344 -3.04 -19.95 15.80
CA LEU A 344 -2.12 -20.82 15.06
C LEU A 344 -2.17 -22.24 15.64
N VAL A 345 -2.18 -23.27 14.78
CA VAL A 345 -2.54 -24.64 15.17
C VAL A 345 -1.74 -25.20 16.35
N VAL A 346 -0.41 -25.11 16.35
CA VAL A 346 0.43 -25.63 17.45
C VAL A 346 0.14 -24.90 18.76
N ASN A 347 0.11 -23.56 18.72
CA ASN A 347 -0.14 -22.73 19.91
C ASN A 347 -1.56 -22.97 20.45
N LEU A 348 -2.56 -23.00 19.57
CA LEU A 348 -3.97 -23.22 19.89
C LEU A 348 -4.18 -24.57 20.54
N LEU A 349 -3.72 -25.65 19.90
CA LEU A 349 -3.89 -27.01 20.43
C LEU A 349 -3.17 -27.18 21.76
N THR A 350 -1.98 -26.58 21.92
CA THR A 350 -1.24 -26.62 23.18
C THR A 350 -1.99 -25.89 24.30
N ALA A 351 -2.55 -24.72 24.01
CA ALA A 351 -3.36 -23.97 24.97
C ALA A 351 -4.64 -24.70 25.35
N LYS A 352 -5.36 -25.28 24.38
CA LYS A 352 -6.55 -26.11 24.64
C LYS A 352 -6.21 -27.33 25.49
N ALA A 353 -5.12 -28.03 25.20
CA ALA A 353 -4.66 -29.16 26.00
C ALA A 353 -4.44 -28.77 27.46
N LYS A 354 -3.75 -27.65 27.69
CA LYS A 354 -3.35 -27.21 29.03
C LYS A 354 -4.47 -26.57 29.85
N ILE A 355 -5.33 -25.78 29.21
CA ILE A 355 -6.35 -24.96 29.89
C ILE A 355 -7.72 -25.64 29.86
N ASP A 356 -8.13 -26.12 28.69
CA ASP A 356 -9.46 -26.72 28.49
C ASP A 356 -9.46 -28.25 28.70
N GLY A 357 -8.28 -28.88 28.79
CA GLY A 357 -8.14 -30.33 28.98
C GLY A 357 -8.54 -31.17 27.76
N ILE A 358 -8.61 -30.56 26.57
CA ILE A 358 -9.01 -31.23 25.34
C ILE A 358 -8.11 -30.84 24.17
N ILE A 359 -7.77 -31.81 23.32
CA ILE A 359 -7.11 -31.62 22.04
C ILE A 359 -8.12 -32.05 20.98
N THR A 360 -8.50 -31.12 20.11
CA THR A 360 -9.42 -31.41 19.00
C THR A 360 -8.66 -31.29 17.70
N ILE A 361 -8.32 -32.41 17.08
CA ILE A 361 -7.72 -32.45 15.76
C ILE A 361 -8.84 -32.30 14.73
N GLN A 362 -8.72 -31.28 13.86
CA GLN A 362 -9.62 -31.06 12.73
C GLN A 362 -8.85 -31.37 11.45
N ASP A 363 -9.38 -32.27 10.62
CA ASP A 363 -8.73 -32.75 9.38
C ASP A 363 -7.27 -33.19 9.59
N GLY A 364 -7.08 -34.19 10.44
CA GLY A 364 -5.78 -34.57 10.99
C GLY A 364 -4.70 -34.93 9.97
N ASP A 365 -5.07 -35.46 8.81
CA ASP A 365 -4.12 -36.04 7.86
C ASP A 365 -3.45 -35.01 6.94
N GLN A 366 -3.84 -33.74 7.07
CA GLN A 366 -3.26 -32.65 6.29
C GLN A 366 -1.82 -32.36 6.71
N TRP A 367 -0.91 -32.39 5.72
CA TRP A 367 0.50 -32.04 5.92
C TRP A 367 0.71 -30.54 6.00
N ARG A 368 1.58 -30.13 6.92
CA ARG A 368 2.10 -28.76 7.01
C ARG A 368 3.59 -28.79 7.32
N PRO A 369 4.39 -27.91 6.70
CA PRO A 369 5.69 -27.55 7.24
C PRO A 369 5.50 -26.62 8.44
N PHE A 370 6.26 -26.82 9.52
CA PHE A 370 6.26 -25.94 10.68
C PHE A 370 7.61 -25.24 10.86
N VAL A 371 7.55 -24.01 11.39
CA VAL A 371 8.73 -23.22 11.74
C VAL A 371 8.44 -22.37 12.97
N HIS A 372 9.36 -22.31 13.92
CA HIS A 372 9.18 -21.47 15.11
C HIS A 372 9.34 -19.99 14.75
N VAL A 373 8.62 -19.08 15.41
CA VAL A 373 8.66 -17.64 15.12
C VAL A 373 10.06 -17.02 15.31
N GLU A 374 10.81 -17.49 16.31
CA GLU A 374 12.22 -17.11 16.50
C GLU A 374 13.09 -17.53 15.32
N ASP A 375 12.88 -18.72 14.77
CA ASP A 375 13.61 -19.21 13.60
C ASP A 375 13.20 -18.46 12.32
N ALA A 376 11.91 -18.11 12.19
CA ALA A 376 11.44 -17.27 11.10
C ALA A 376 12.08 -15.87 11.15
N ALA A 377 12.17 -15.26 12.33
CA ALA A 377 12.85 -13.99 12.53
C ALA A 377 14.37 -14.10 12.28
N GLU A 378 15.00 -15.18 12.75
CA GLU A 378 16.41 -15.48 12.47
C GLU A 378 16.68 -15.61 10.96
N ALA A 379 15.81 -16.30 10.22
CA ALA A 379 15.93 -16.44 8.77
C ALA A 379 15.90 -15.07 8.07
N VAL A 380 14.99 -14.19 8.47
CA VAL A 380 14.91 -12.82 7.93
C VAL A 380 16.20 -12.06 8.20
N SER A 381 16.70 -12.09 9.45
CA SER A 381 17.94 -11.43 9.83
C SER A 381 19.15 -11.98 9.06
N THR A 382 19.25 -13.29 8.93
CA THR A 382 20.35 -13.97 8.22
C THR A 382 20.34 -13.63 6.73
N VAL A 383 19.16 -13.69 6.08
CA VAL A 383 18.99 -13.36 4.67
C VAL A 383 19.33 -11.89 4.40
N LEU A 384 18.93 -10.98 5.28
CA LEU A 384 19.25 -9.55 5.15
C LEU A 384 20.76 -9.29 5.16
N GLN A 385 21.49 -10.01 6.02
CA GLN A 385 22.93 -9.87 6.21
C GLN A 385 23.76 -10.63 5.15
N ALA A 386 23.15 -11.58 4.44
CA ALA A 386 23.82 -12.34 3.40
C ALA A 386 24.29 -11.45 2.22
N PRO A 387 25.31 -11.90 1.46
CA PRO A 387 25.72 -11.24 0.23
C PRO A 387 24.53 -11.12 -0.74
N VAL A 388 24.32 -9.92 -1.29
CA VAL A 388 23.18 -9.64 -2.18
C VAL A 388 23.24 -10.45 -3.47
N GLU A 389 24.45 -10.88 -3.86
CA GLU A 389 24.71 -11.76 -5.00
C GLU A 389 24.17 -13.18 -4.77
N VAL A 390 23.98 -13.58 -3.52
CA VAL A 390 23.48 -14.90 -3.13
C VAL A 390 21.97 -14.91 -2.93
N VAL A 391 21.41 -13.84 -2.35
CA VAL A 391 19.99 -13.79 -1.95
C VAL A 391 19.11 -12.89 -2.81
N GLY A 392 19.71 -11.96 -3.56
CA GLY A 392 18.96 -10.95 -4.30
C GLY A 392 18.28 -11.52 -5.54
N GLY A 393 16.96 -11.36 -5.64
CA GLY A 393 16.14 -11.94 -6.72
C GLY A 393 15.70 -13.38 -6.43
N GLU A 394 16.08 -13.94 -5.29
CA GLU A 394 15.76 -15.31 -4.93
C GLU A 394 14.44 -15.42 -4.14
N ILE A 395 13.80 -16.58 -4.31
CA ILE A 395 12.70 -17.05 -3.46
C ILE A 395 13.27 -18.17 -2.59
N PHE A 396 12.98 -18.15 -1.29
CA PHE A 396 13.36 -19.20 -0.35
C PHE A 396 12.14 -19.70 0.43
N ASN A 397 11.97 -21.00 0.50
CA ASN A 397 11.16 -21.65 1.52
C ASN A 397 11.88 -21.51 2.86
N VAL A 398 11.15 -21.11 3.91
CA VAL A 398 11.70 -20.92 5.25
C VAL A 398 11.00 -21.86 6.24
N GLY A 399 11.77 -22.81 6.76
CA GLY A 399 11.30 -23.85 7.66
C GLY A 399 12.32 -24.96 7.86
N SER A 400 11.88 -26.12 8.32
CA SER A 400 12.71 -27.29 8.62
C SER A 400 12.17 -28.52 7.89
N ASN A 401 13.05 -29.28 7.25
CA ASN A 401 12.69 -30.53 6.57
C ASN A 401 12.16 -31.55 7.59
N GLU A 402 12.69 -31.51 8.81
CA GLU A 402 12.37 -32.36 9.95
C GLU A 402 11.02 -32.00 10.59
N GLN A 403 10.45 -30.84 10.26
CA GLN A 403 9.19 -30.34 10.81
C GLN A 403 8.06 -30.29 9.76
N ASN A 404 8.17 -31.08 8.69
CA ASN A 404 7.00 -31.47 7.91
C ASN A 404 6.25 -32.56 8.68
N THR A 405 5.04 -32.27 9.16
CA THR A 405 4.19 -33.24 9.85
C THR A 405 2.71 -32.96 9.58
N THR A 406 1.87 -33.94 9.87
CA THR A 406 0.42 -33.77 9.81
C THR A 406 -0.10 -33.04 11.04
N ILE A 407 -1.32 -32.46 10.94
CA ILE A 407 -2.00 -31.87 12.11
C ILE A 407 -2.22 -32.91 13.21
N ARG A 408 -2.52 -34.16 12.83
CA ARG A 408 -2.59 -35.31 13.72
C ARG A 408 -1.29 -35.52 14.49
N GLY A 409 -0.15 -35.55 13.80
CA GLY A 409 1.16 -35.70 14.44
C GLY A 409 1.46 -34.58 15.45
N VAL A 410 1.02 -33.35 15.18
CA VAL A 410 1.09 -32.25 16.16
C VAL A 410 0.21 -32.54 17.38
N GLY A 411 -1.05 -32.94 17.18
CA GLY A 411 -1.97 -33.27 18.27
C GLY A 411 -1.49 -34.42 19.15
N GLU A 412 -0.95 -35.47 18.54
CA GLU A 412 -0.35 -36.62 19.24
C GLU A 412 0.88 -36.21 20.06
N LEU A 413 1.77 -35.38 19.49
CA LEU A 413 2.94 -34.86 20.23
C LEU A 413 2.51 -34.00 21.43
N ILE A 414 1.47 -33.17 21.28
CA ILE A 414 0.92 -32.38 22.39
C ILE A 414 0.31 -33.31 23.44
N HIS A 415 -0.43 -34.35 23.04
CA HIS A 415 -1.02 -35.31 23.96
C HIS A 415 0.05 -36.10 24.75
N GLN A 416 1.17 -36.45 24.12
CA GLN A 416 2.31 -37.06 24.82
C GLN A 416 2.88 -36.14 25.92
N LEU A 417 2.92 -34.83 25.68
CA LEU A 417 3.39 -33.83 26.64
C LEU A 417 2.33 -33.44 27.69
N VAL A 418 1.04 -33.63 27.37
CA VAL A 418 -0.10 -33.34 28.24
C VAL A 418 -1.07 -34.54 28.27
N PRO A 419 -0.67 -35.67 28.89
CA PRO A 419 -1.45 -36.93 28.84
C PRO A 419 -2.80 -36.83 29.56
N THR A 420 -3.00 -35.79 30.37
CA THR A 420 -4.27 -35.53 31.05
C THR A 420 -5.34 -34.93 30.13
N ALA A 421 -4.96 -34.45 28.94
CA ALA A 421 -5.91 -33.87 27.99
C ALA A 421 -6.57 -34.96 27.13
N GLU A 422 -7.88 -34.88 26.93
CA GLU A 422 -8.62 -35.80 26.06
C GLU A 422 -8.30 -35.51 24.59
N LEU A 423 -7.87 -36.52 23.83
CA LEU A 423 -7.60 -36.40 22.39
C LEU A 423 -8.85 -36.81 21.59
N THR A 424 -9.34 -35.89 20.77
CA THR A 424 -10.56 -36.05 19.95
C THR A 424 -10.28 -35.65 18.50
N GLU A 425 -11.02 -36.23 17.57
CA GLU A 425 -10.89 -35.96 16.14
C GLU A 425 -12.23 -35.60 15.51
N SER A 426 -12.19 -34.73 14.51
CA SER A 426 -13.35 -34.31 13.74
C SER A 426 -12.96 -34.06 12.27
N GLU A 427 -13.82 -34.50 11.35
CA GLU A 427 -13.71 -34.27 9.90
C GLU A 427 -14.41 -32.98 9.45
N THR A 428 -14.64 -32.04 10.36
CA THR A 428 -15.42 -30.81 10.09
C THR A 428 -14.55 -29.59 9.77
N GLY A 429 -13.31 -29.79 9.34
CA GLY A 429 -12.42 -28.66 9.02
C GLY A 429 -12.73 -28.04 7.65
N ASN A 430 -12.40 -26.74 7.54
CA ASN A 430 -12.60 -25.94 6.33
C ASN A 430 -11.27 -25.55 5.65
N ASP A 431 -10.12 -25.93 6.23
CA ASP A 431 -8.81 -25.62 5.69
C ASP A 431 -8.48 -26.63 4.58
N ARG A 432 -8.42 -26.18 3.33
CA ARG A 432 -8.18 -27.07 2.18
C ARG A 432 -6.71 -27.32 1.90
N ARG A 433 -5.79 -26.70 2.65
CA ARG A 433 -4.36 -26.81 2.39
C ARG A 433 -3.86 -28.21 2.72
N ASN A 434 -2.86 -28.66 1.99
CA ASN A 434 -2.13 -29.89 2.25
C ASN A 434 -0.82 -29.84 1.47
N TYR A 435 0.34 -29.78 2.13
CA TYR A 435 1.62 -29.74 1.44
C TYR A 435 2.79 -30.07 2.37
N ARG A 436 3.85 -30.60 1.77
CA ARG A 436 5.19 -30.75 2.37
C ARG A 436 6.16 -29.90 1.56
N VAL A 437 7.17 -29.37 2.22
CA VAL A 437 8.10 -28.41 1.60
C VAL A 437 9.54 -28.83 1.87
N ASP A 438 10.38 -28.74 0.84
CA ASP A 438 11.84 -28.83 0.96
C ASP A 438 12.42 -27.44 1.25
N PHE A 439 13.24 -27.38 2.30
CA PHE A 439 13.95 -26.21 2.80
C PHE A 439 15.45 -26.26 2.50
N SER A 440 15.89 -27.20 1.65
CA SER A 440 17.30 -27.39 1.32
C SER A 440 17.94 -26.15 0.69
N LYS A 441 17.19 -25.36 -0.09
CA LYS A 441 17.73 -24.18 -0.77
C LYS A 441 18.27 -23.14 0.20
N ILE A 442 17.47 -22.72 1.20
CA ILE A 442 17.91 -21.72 2.18
C ILE A 442 19.04 -22.24 3.05
N ARG A 443 19.00 -23.53 3.42
CA ARG A 443 20.08 -24.19 4.16
C ARG A 443 21.39 -24.19 3.36
N ASN A 444 21.34 -24.47 2.07
CA ASN A 444 22.55 -24.61 1.26
C ASN A 444 23.15 -23.26 0.84
N LEU A 445 22.31 -22.25 0.56
CA LEU A 445 22.77 -20.94 0.07
C LEU A 445 23.03 -19.93 1.19
N VAL A 446 22.32 -20.02 2.31
CA VAL A 446 22.36 -19.02 3.39
C VAL A 446 22.85 -19.63 4.72
N ASP A 447 23.09 -20.96 4.76
CA ASP A 447 23.41 -21.73 5.98
C ASP A 447 22.42 -21.49 7.14
N PHE A 448 21.17 -21.21 6.79
CA PHE A 448 20.11 -21.10 7.77
C PHE A 448 19.69 -22.48 8.28
N ARG A 449 19.73 -22.66 9.60
CA ARG A 449 19.31 -23.89 10.29
C ARG A 449 18.40 -23.54 11.46
N PRO A 450 17.13 -23.98 11.45
CA PRO A 450 16.22 -23.80 12.57
C PRO A 450 16.79 -24.41 13.85
N LYS A 451 16.67 -23.69 14.97
CA LYS A 451 17.15 -24.12 16.28
C LYS A 451 16.03 -24.76 17.11
N TRP A 452 14.77 -24.42 16.82
CA TRP A 452 13.63 -24.91 17.57
C TRP A 452 13.03 -26.16 16.92
N THR A 453 12.58 -27.08 17.78
CA THR A 453 11.75 -28.22 17.40
C THR A 453 10.32 -28.02 17.90
N LEU A 454 9.36 -28.68 17.24
CA LEU A 454 7.96 -28.68 17.67
C LEU A 454 7.82 -29.01 19.15
N GLU A 455 8.53 -30.03 19.65
CA GLU A 455 8.51 -30.42 21.06
C GLU A 455 8.97 -29.27 21.97
N THR A 456 10.09 -28.62 21.65
CA THR A 456 10.60 -27.49 22.46
C THR A 456 9.69 -26.27 22.44
N GLY A 457 9.07 -25.94 21.30
CA GLY A 457 8.11 -24.84 21.25
C GLY A 457 6.76 -25.16 21.89
N ILE A 458 6.30 -26.41 21.86
CA ILE A 458 5.13 -26.83 22.65
C ILE A 458 5.43 -26.65 24.15
N LYS A 459 6.61 -27.10 24.61
CA LYS A 459 7.05 -26.88 26.00
C LYS A 459 7.11 -25.38 26.35
N GLN A 460 7.58 -24.53 25.45
CA GLN A 460 7.60 -23.07 25.63
C GLN A 460 6.19 -22.51 25.88
N VAL A 461 5.19 -22.96 25.11
CA VAL A 461 3.80 -22.52 25.29
C VAL A 461 3.22 -23.04 26.61
N LEU A 462 3.48 -24.30 26.96
CA LEU A 462 3.04 -24.88 28.24
C LEU A 462 3.60 -24.12 29.45
N GLU A 463 4.89 -23.75 29.39
CA GLU A 463 5.56 -22.98 30.44
C GLU A 463 4.99 -21.56 30.57
N ALA A 464 4.71 -20.88 29.46
CA ALA A 464 4.10 -19.56 29.49
C ALA A 464 2.68 -19.55 30.08
N ILE A 465 1.91 -20.61 29.87
CA ILE A 465 0.60 -20.78 30.52
C ILE A 465 0.78 -21.10 32.01
N ALA A 466 1.68 -22.02 32.36
CA ALA A 466 1.92 -22.42 33.75
C ALA A 466 2.45 -21.28 34.62
N SER A 467 3.30 -20.41 34.06
CA SER A 467 3.83 -19.22 34.74
C SER A 467 2.82 -18.07 34.84
N GLY A 468 1.66 -18.17 34.19
CA GLY A 468 0.66 -17.09 34.16
C GLY A 468 1.00 -15.92 33.23
N LYS A 469 2.06 -16.04 32.42
CA LYS A 469 2.37 -15.09 31.34
C LYS A 469 1.23 -15.04 30.32
N VAL A 470 0.62 -16.20 30.04
CA VAL A 470 -0.62 -16.30 29.25
C VAL A 470 -1.75 -16.75 30.17
N LYS A 471 -2.62 -15.82 30.57
CA LYS A 471 -3.78 -16.12 31.43
C LYS A 471 -4.97 -16.64 30.63
N ASN A 472 -5.30 -15.98 29.52
CA ASN A 472 -6.42 -16.36 28.67
C ASN A 472 -6.02 -16.28 27.19
N TYR A 473 -5.79 -17.44 26.59
CA TYR A 473 -5.42 -17.54 25.17
C TYR A 473 -6.55 -17.11 24.21
N LYS A 474 -7.79 -17.00 24.71
CA LYS A 474 -8.98 -16.57 23.94
C LYS A 474 -9.13 -15.04 23.87
N ASP A 475 -8.25 -14.28 24.52
CA ASP A 475 -8.28 -12.81 24.44
C ASP A 475 -8.07 -12.34 22.99
N ALA A 476 -8.78 -11.28 22.60
CA ALA A 476 -8.79 -10.80 21.22
C ALA A 476 -7.39 -10.46 20.70
N GLN A 477 -6.50 -9.95 21.56
CA GLN A 477 -5.10 -9.64 21.24
C GLN A 477 -4.32 -10.83 20.63
N TYR A 478 -4.68 -12.07 20.98
CA TYR A 478 -4.01 -13.28 20.53
C TYR A 478 -4.57 -13.88 19.22
N SER A 479 -5.61 -13.28 18.65
CA SER A 479 -6.26 -13.77 17.42
C SER A 479 -6.46 -12.62 16.44
N ASN A 480 -5.94 -12.76 15.22
CA ASN A 480 -6.15 -11.75 14.19
C ASN A 480 -7.63 -11.58 13.85
N VAL A 481 -8.34 -12.69 13.75
CA VAL A 481 -9.78 -12.70 13.42
C VAL A 481 -10.56 -12.00 14.52
N ALA A 482 -10.38 -12.43 15.77
CA ALA A 482 -11.14 -11.87 16.89
C ALA A 482 -10.86 -10.39 17.09
N PHE A 483 -9.59 -9.96 16.94
CA PHE A 483 -9.21 -8.56 17.02
C PHE A 483 -9.87 -7.73 15.92
N LEU A 484 -9.78 -8.16 14.66
CA LEU A 484 -10.35 -7.42 13.54
C LEU A 484 -11.89 -7.33 13.61
N THR A 485 -12.55 -8.40 14.05
CA THR A 485 -14.01 -8.41 14.25
C THR A 485 -14.46 -7.50 15.39
N ARG A 486 -13.73 -7.42 16.51
CA ARG A 486 -14.17 -6.69 17.71
C ARG A 486 -13.68 -5.24 17.78
N GLU A 487 -12.44 -5.00 17.37
CA GLU A 487 -11.71 -3.76 17.69
C GLU A 487 -11.04 -3.12 16.45
N GLY A 488 -10.71 -3.92 15.43
CA GLY A 488 -9.76 -3.52 14.37
C GLY A 488 -10.36 -3.02 13.05
N THR A 489 -11.59 -3.40 12.69
CA THR A 489 -12.15 -3.02 11.37
C THR A 489 -12.30 -1.51 11.20
N ASP A 490 -12.76 -0.77 12.21
CA ASP A 490 -12.90 0.70 12.10
C ASP A 490 -11.55 1.42 11.98
N SER A 491 -10.50 0.91 12.64
CA SER A 491 -9.15 1.48 12.57
C SER A 491 -8.50 1.31 11.18
N LEU A 492 -8.79 0.21 10.50
CA LEU A 492 -8.29 -0.10 9.15
C LEU A 492 -9.23 0.39 8.03
N ALA A 493 -10.53 0.52 8.30
CA ALA A 493 -11.55 0.95 7.33
C ALA A 493 -11.77 2.48 7.29
N ASN A 494 -11.01 3.25 8.08
CA ASN A 494 -11.14 4.72 8.12
C ASN A 494 -10.86 5.43 6.78
N ASP A 495 -10.38 4.71 5.76
CA ASP A 495 -10.46 5.15 4.37
C ASP A 495 -11.87 4.88 3.79
N ARG A 496 -12.83 5.67 4.30
CA ARG A 496 -14.27 5.70 3.94
C ARG A 496 -14.55 5.68 2.43
N TRP A 497 -13.56 6.08 1.61
CA TRP A 497 -13.70 6.21 0.17
C TRP A 497 -13.84 4.87 -0.57
N ALA A 498 -13.23 3.78 -0.10
CA ALA A 498 -13.30 2.47 -0.75
C ALA A 498 -14.67 1.82 -0.51
N ARG A 499 -15.17 1.86 0.74
CA ARG A 499 -16.55 1.45 1.09
C ARG A 499 -17.59 2.28 0.34
N GLU A 500 -17.47 3.61 0.34
CA GLU A 500 -18.39 4.47 -0.42
C GLU A 500 -18.34 4.18 -1.93
N LEU A 501 -17.18 3.86 -2.51
CA LEU A 501 -17.09 3.53 -3.94
C LEU A 501 -17.77 2.19 -4.26
N ILE A 502 -17.61 1.19 -3.40
CA ILE A 502 -18.21 -0.14 -3.55
C ILE A 502 -19.72 -0.08 -3.33
N GLU A 503 -20.20 0.62 -2.30
CA GLU A 503 -21.63 0.84 -2.06
C GLU A 503 -22.28 1.62 -3.22
N ASN A 504 -21.57 2.60 -3.78
CA ASN A 504 -22.03 3.34 -4.97
C ASN A 504 -22.01 2.49 -6.25
N LEU A 505 -21.12 1.51 -6.38
CA LEU A 505 -21.09 0.57 -7.52
C LEU A 505 -22.19 -0.50 -7.41
N GLN A 506 -22.45 -1.00 -6.21
CA GLN A 506 -23.54 -1.95 -5.93
C GLN A 506 -24.92 -1.30 -6.08
N THR A 507 -25.10 -0.03 -5.69
CA THR A 507 -26.35 0.72 -5.95
C THR A 507 -26.56 1.08 -7.43
N VAL A 508 -25.48 1.18 -8.22
CA VAL A 508 -25.58 1.33 -9.69
C VAL A 508 -25.93 0.00 -10.35
N GLN A 509 -25.39 -1.13 -9.89
CA GLN A 509 -25.77 -2.47 -10.38
C GLN A 509 -27.21 -2.86 -10.00
N ALA A 510 -27.66 -2.49 -8.81
CA ALA A 510 -29.05 -2.70 -8.37
C ALA A 510 -30.07 -1.80 -9.10
N LYS A 511 -29.63 -0.70 -9.72
CA LYS A 511 -30.48 0.15 -10.58
C LYS A 511 -30.46 -0.24 -12.06
N SER A 512 -29.54 -1.12 -12.47
CA SER A 512 -29.44 -1.62 -13.86
C SER A 512 -30.03 -3.02 -14.06
N GLY A 513 -30.57 -3.63 -13.00
CA GLY A 513 -31.16 -4.96 -13.05
C GLY A 513 -32.55 -4.96 -12.44
N ASP A 514 -33.54 -4.43 -13.17
CA ASP A 514 -34.93 -4.87 -13.12
C ASP A 514 -35.73 -4.19 -14.25
N ASP A 515 -35.98 -4.92 -15.33
CA ASP A 515 -37.28 -4.89 -16.03
C ASP A 515 -37.47 -6.20 -16.84
N PRO A 516 -38.10 -7.24 -16.27
CA PRO A 516 -38.46 -8.44 -17.01
C PRO A 516 -39.94 -8.36 -17.42
N GLN A 517 -40.26 -7.66 -18.51
CA GLN A 517 -41.53 -7.86 -19.23
C GLN A 517 -41.52 -7.24 -20.62
N HIS A 518 -41.14 -8.02 -21.64
CA HIS A 518 -41.89 -8.05 -22.90
C HIS A 518 -41.50 -9.28 -23.73
N SER A 519 -42.34 -10.30 -23.65
CA SER A 519 -42.50 -11.39 -24.60
C SER A 519 -42.99 -10.87 -25.96
N LEU A 520 -42.36 -11.30 -27.05
CA LEU A 520 -42.98 -11.42 -28.38
C LEU A 520 -42.28 -12.54 -29.19
N PRO A 521 -42.97 -13.16 -30.16
CA PRO A 521 -43.01 -14.61 -30.32
C PRO A 521 -42.27 -15.12 -31.57
N VAL A 522 -42.06 -16.43 -31.59
CA VAL A 522 -41.71 -17.20 -32.79
C VAL A 522 -42.89 -17.17 -33.76
N ALA A 523 -42.64 -16.84 -35.03
CA ALA A 523 -43.49 -17.21 -36.16
C ALA A 523 -42.63 -17.38 -37.43
N GLU A 524 -42.73 -18.59 -37.98
CA GLU A 524 -42.42 -19.13 -39.33
C GLU A 524 -41.03 -18.97 -39.95
#